data_AF-A0A8B7DKA5-F1
#
_entry.id   AF-A0A8B7DKA5-F1
#
_cell.length_a   1.000
_cell.length_b   1.000
_cell.length_c   1.000
_cell.angle_alpha   90.00
_cell.angle_beta   90.00
_cell.angle_gamma   90.00
#
_symmetry.space_group_name_H-M   'P 1'
#
loop_
_entity.id
_entity.type
_entity.pdbx_description
1 polymer ?
#
loop_
_entity_poly.entity_id
_entity_poly.type
_entity_poly.pdbx_seq_one_letter_code
_entity_poly.pdbx_strand_id
1 'polypeptide(L)'
;MQRVRPIRILIWTFMKSLQALPHLGVLIFIVFYIYAVIGMQLFALISISHNDGEDKRWSYINKYNNFRTFLSSLQVLFEVASGDNWPKIMMACINGAKCDNELRAVQLDKMLFCGSDAAYFYFISFILFCYYLMLNLILAVIMDNFAYLTEDTSKLGPQHLDEFVMVWSNFDPRATGRIKHTEVIQLLKEMMPPVGLGPHCIKIVAYKRLVQMNMILYDDGSVDYTGFFFALVRTALNIYTKNANLQINNDAIRNMLLSIWPKIKKRPLDLVIPRPPRNAKQMTIGKLYAAKLIVYNYKNIVQSKV
;
A
#
# COMPACT_ATOMS: atom_id res chain seq x y z
N MET A 1 -6.23 -20.42 -15.55
CA MET A 1 -6.55 -19.42 -14.48
C MET A 1 -5.37 -18.54 -14.02
N GLN A 2 -4.21 -18.52 -14.69
CA GLN A 2 -3.03 -17.75 -14.23
C GLN A 2 -2.95 -16.28 -14.71
N ARG A 3 -3.70 -15.88 -15.75
CA ARG A 3 -3.65 -14.50 -16.30
C ARG A 3 -4.37 -13.43 -15.46
N VAL A 4 -5.19 -13.79 -14.48
CA VAL A 4 -6.01 -12.84 -13.69
C VAL A 4 -5.31 -12.37 -12.40
N ARG A 5 -4.24 -13.05 -11.96
CA ARG A 5 -3.52 -12.68 -10.73
C ARG A 5 -2.89 -11.28 -10.79
N PRO A 6 -2.22 -10.86 -11.89
CA PRO A 6 -1.57 -9.55 -11.94
C PRO A 6 -2.58 -8.40 -11.89
N ILE A 7 -3.68 -8.51 -12.63
CA ILE A 7 -4.75 -7.51 -12.66
C ILE A 7 -5.44 -7.41 -11.30
N ARG A 8 -5.69 -8.55 -10.64
CA ARG A 8 -6.28 -8.58 -9.30
C ARG A 8 -5.41 -7.88 -8.27
N ILE A 9 -4.08 -8.07 -8.36
CA ILE A 9 -3.13 -7.39 -7.48
C ILE A 9 -3.17 -5.88 -7.74
N LEU A 10 -3.13 -5.44 -8.99
CA LEU A 10 -3.24 -4.01 -9.37
C LEU A 10 -4.52 -3.35 -8.85
N ILE A 11 -5.68 -3.98 -9.08
CA ILE A 11 -6.97 -3.45 -8.62
C ILE A 11 -7.03 -3.41 -7.09
N TRP A 12 -6.50 -4.44 -6.41
CA TRP A 12 -6.46 -4.47 -4.95
C TRP A 12 -5.55 -3.38 -4.38
N THR A 13 -4.39 -3.14 -4.98
CA THR A 13 -3.48 -2.05 -4.61
C THR A 13 -4.14 -0.68 -4.83
N PHE A 14 -4.87 -0.50 -5.94
CA PHE A 14 -5.61 0.72 -6.21
C PHE A 14 -6.77 0.95 -5.22
N MET A 15 -7.52 -0.09 -4.88
CA MET A 15 -8.56 0.02 -3.85
C MET A 15 -7.97 0.32 -2.47
N LYS A 16 -6.75 -0.16 -2.20
CA LYS A 16 -6.05 0.14 -0.96
C LYS A 16 -5.60 1.60 -0.87
N SER A 17 -5.11 2.20 -1.96
CA SER A 17 -4.78 3.63 -1.97
C SER A 17 -6.04 4.52 -1.86
N LEU A 18 -7.17 4.08 -2.42
CA LEU A 18 -8.47 4.75 -2.23
C LEU A 18 -8.92 4.82 -0.77
N GLN A 19 -8.48 3.89 0.09
CA GLN A 19 -8.86 3.87 1.51
C GLN A 19 -8.23 5.02 2.32
N ALA A 20 -7.12 5.60 1.84
CA ALA A 20 -6.44 6.74 2.49
C ALA A 20 -7.00 8.11 2.06
N LEU A 21 -7.69 8.16 0.92
CA LEU A 21 -8.27 9.38 0.33
C LEU A 21 -9.58 9.94 0.93
N PRO A 22 -10.37 9.24 1.78
CA PRO A 22 -11.67 9.76 2.22
C PRO A 22 -11.57 11.13 2.90
N HIS A 23 -10.48 11.38 3.64
CA HIS A 23 -10.26 12.66 4.32
C HIS A 23 -10.16 13.84 3.35
N LEU A 24 -9.49 13.66 2.22
CA LEU A 24 -9.37 14.67 1.17
C LEU A 24 -10.67 14.80 0.37
N GLY A 25 -11.36 13.68 0.11
CA GLY A 25 -12.65 13.66 -0.58
C GLY A 25 -13.73 14.45 0.18
N VAL A 26 -13.79 14.31 1.51
CA VAL A 26 -14.71 15.08 2.35
C VAL A 26 -14.40 16.58 2.29
N LEU A 27 -13.12 16.96 2.31
CA LEU A 27 -12.71 18.36 2.19
C LEU A 27 -13.12 18.97 0.85
N ILE A 28 -12.89 18.25 -0.26
CA ILE A 28 -13.33 18.67 -1.60
C ILE A 28 -14.86 18.84 -1.62
N PHE A 29 -15.61 17.88 -1.08
CA PHE A 29 -17.07 17.96 -1.02
C PHE A 29 -17.56 19.18 -0.23
N ILE A 30 -16.93 19.50 0.91
CA ILE A 30 -17.28 20.68 1.72
C ILE A 30 -17.04 21.98 0.93
N VAL A 31 -15.91 22.10 0.22
CA VAL A 31 -15.62 23.28 -0.61
C VAL A 31 -16.66 23.42 -1.71
N PHE A 32 -16.99 22.34 -2.44
CA PHE A 32 -18.02 22.35 -3.47
C PHE A 32 -19.40 22.71 -2.89
N TYR A 33 -19.74 22.20 -1.70
CA TYR A 33 -20.99 22.52 -1.03
C TYR A 33 -21.10 24.03 -0.70
N ILE A 34 -20.06 24.60 -0.07
CA ILE A 34 -20.03 26.02 0.30
C ILE A 34 -20.18 26.90 -0.94
N TYR A 35 -19.38 26.63 -1.99
CA TYR A 35 -19.46 27.39 -3.23
C TYR A 35 -20.80 27.20 -3.94
N ALA A 36 -21.38 26.00 -3.95
CA ALA A 36 -22.69 25.78 -4.57
C ALA A 36 -23.79 26.62 -3.90
N VAL A 37 -23.80 26.69 -2.57
CA VAL A 37 -24.77 27.51 -1.82
C VAL A 37 -24.55 29.00 -2.06
N ILE A 38 -23.29 29.46 -2.05
CA ILE A 38 -22.96 30.87 -2.35
C ILE A 38 -23.36 31.22 -3.79
N GLY A 39 -23.09 30.34 -4.76
CA GLY A 39 -23.45 30.52 -6.16
C GLY A 39 -24.95 30.59 -6.39
N MET A 40 -25.74 29.77 -5.66
CA MET A 40 -27.20 29.90 -5.66
C MET A 40 -27.64 31.28 -5.16
N GLN A 41 -27.06 31.76 -4.07
CA GLN A 41 -27.44 33.06 -3.51
C GLN A 41 -27.10 34.24 -4.42
N LEU A 42 -26.00 34.15 -5.18
CA LEU A 42 -25.53 35.23 -6.05
C LEU A 42 -26.12 35.19 -7.47
N PHE A 43 -26.34 33.99 -8.03
CA PHE A 43 -26.57 33.82 -9.47
C PHE A 43 -27.86 33.07 -9.83
N ALA A 44 -28.68 32.62 -8.87
CA ALA A 44 -29.90 31.86 -9.16
C ALA A 44 -30.95 32.62 -10.00
N LEU A 45 -30.93 33.96 -9.94
CA LEU A 45 -31.91 34.82 -10.63
C LEU A 45 -31.55 35.12 -12.10
N ILE A 46 -30.37 34.68 -12.57
CA ILE A 46 -29.96 34.90 -13.96
C ILE A 46 -30.88 34.11 -14.91
N SER A 47 -31.28 34.77 -16.00
CA SER A 47 -32.09 34.16 -17.06
C SER A 47 -31.36 32.96 -17.67
N ILE A 48 -32.12 31.89 -17.85
CA ILE A 48 -31.69 30.66 -18.52
C ILE A 48 -32.12 30.65 -20.00
N SER A 49 -33.16 31.43 -20.32
CA SER A 49 -33.71 31.52 -21.68
C SER A 49 -33.01 32.64 -22.43
N HIS A 50 -32.30 32.29 -23.49
CA HIS A 50 -31.65 33.22 -24.40
C HIS A 50 -32.26 33.10 -25.78
N ASN A 51 -32.62 34.24 -26.38
CA ASN A 51 -33.12 34.28 -27.74
C ASN A 51 -31.96 34.39 -28.74
N ASP A 52 -32.15 33.91 -29.97
CA ASP A 52 -31.10 33.84 -31.02
C ASP A 52 -30.49 35.21 -31.45
N GLY A 53 -30.97 36.32 -30.90
CA GLY A 53 -30.43 37.67 -31.11
C GLY A 53 -29.76 38.32 -29.88
N GLU A 54 -29.65 37.62 -28.75
CA GLU A 54 -29.01 38.15 -27.54
C GLU A 54 -27.49 37.97 -27.55
N ASP A 55 -26.78 38.80 -26.76
CA ASP A 55 -25.33 38.69 -26.58
C ASP A 55 -24.93 37.27 -26.15
N LYS A 56 -24.17 36.58 -27.00
CA LYS A 56 -23.62 35.22 -26.77
C LYS A 56 -22.75 35.10 -25.50
N ARG A 57 -22.47 36.22 -24.83
CA ARG A 57 -21.77 36.25 -23.55
C ARG A 57 -22.58 35.58 -22.45
N TRP A 58 -23.90 35.72 -22.45
CA TRP A 58 -24.77 35.24 -21.38
C TRP A 58 -25.22 33.79 -21.55
N SER A 59 -25.12 33.23 -22.77
CA SER A 59 -25.64 31.90 -23.11
C SER A 59 -24.95 30.70 -22.44
N TYR A 60 -23.89 30.95 -21.68
CA TYR A 60 -23.20 29.93 -20.88
C TYR A 60 -23.96 29.58 -19.60
N ILE A 61 -24.89 30.43 -19.16
CA ILE A 61 -25.92 30.07 -18.20
C ILE A 61 -27.15 29.62 -18.97
N ASN A 62 -27.52 28.34 -18.83
CA ASN A 62 -28.59 27.73 -19.60
C ASN A 62 -29.31 26.65 -18.78
N LYS A 63 -30.24 25.92 -19.42
CA LYS A 63 -31.11 24.94 -18.75
C LYS A 63 -30.32 23.82 -18.08
N TYR A 64 -29.14 23.50 -18.62
CA TYR A 64 -28.27 22.45 -18.11
C TYR A 64 -27.22 23.01 -17.14
N ASN A 65 -26.76 24.24 -17.35
CA ASN A 65 -25.74 24.91 -16.54
C ASN A 65 -26.28 26.18 -15.89
N ASN A 66 -26.78 26.08 -14.67
CA ASN A 66 -27.31 27.22 -13.93
C ASN A 66 -27.15 27.06 -12.41
N PHE A 67 -27.49 28.12 -11.68
CA PHE A 67 -27.40 28.17 -10.22
C PHE A 67 -28.76 28.11 -9.50
N ARG A 68 -29.81 27.58 -10.14
CA ARG A 68 -31.16 27.56 -9.52
C ARG A 68 -31.32 26.52 -8.42
N THR A 69 -30.68 25.39 -8.59
CA THR A 69 -30.76 24.26 -7.66
C THR A 69 -29.37 23.83 -7.26
N PHE A 70 -29.25 23.26 -6.05
CA PHE A 70 -27.96 22.81 -5.52
C PHE A 70 -27.22 21.87 -6.49
N LEU A 71 -27.92 20.92 -7.10
CA LEU A 71 -27.29 19.95 -8.01
C LEU A 71 -26.85 20.59 -9.33
N SER A 72 -27.62 21.55 -9.86
CA SER A 72 -27.21 22.29 -11.06
C SER A 72 -26.01 23.20 -10.79
N SER A 73 -25.98 23.87 -9.62
CA SER A 73 -24.82 24.64 -9.17
C SER A 73 -23.57 23.77 -9.04
N LEU A 74 -23.71 22.55 -8.50
CA LEU A 74 -22.62 21.57 -8.44
C LEU A 74 -22.14 21.15 -9.83
N GLN A 75 -23.04 20.97 -10.79
CA GLN A 75 -22.67 20.66 -12.17
C GLN A 75 -21.84 21.79 -12.81
N VAL A 76 -22.27 23.05 -12.63
CA VAL A 76 -21.50 24.22 -13.10
C VAL A 76 -20.13 24.27 -12.44
N LEU A 77 -20.05 24.06 -11.12
CA LEU A 77 -18.78 24.02 -10.41
C LEU A 77 -17.88 22.86 -10.86
N PHE A 78 -18.45 21.71 -11.24
CA PHE A 78 -17.69 20.60 -11.80
C PHE A 78 -17.11 20.93 -13.17
N GLU A 79 -17.88 21.59 -14.03
CA GLU A 79 -17.39 22.09 -15.33
C GLU A 79 -16.25 23.10 -15.13
N VAL A 80 -16.42 24.05 -14.20
CA VAL A 80 -15.37 25.02 -13.85
C VAL A 80 -14.13 24.33 -13.28
N ALA A 81 -14.29 23.34 -12.40
CA ALA A 81 -13.21 22.57 -11.80
C ALA A 81 -12.42 21.75 -12.84
N SER A 82 -13.10 21.29 -13.90
CA SER A 82 -12.47 20.62 -15.03
C SER A 82 -11.64 21.56 -15.92
N GLY A 83 -11.79 22.87 -15.72
CA GLY A 83 -11.13 23.90 -16.53
C GLY A 83 -11.84 24.21 -17.84
N ASP A 84 -13.03 23.65 -18.08
CA ASP A 84 -13.78 23.88 -19.32
C ASP A 84 -14.63 25.15 -19.22
N ASN A 85 -14.53 26.01 -20.24
CA ASN A 85 -15.30 27.25 -20.46
C ASN A 85 -15.48 28.18 -19.24
N TRP A 86 -14.74 28.00 -18.15
CA TRP A 86 -14.91 28.75 -16.90
C TRP A 86 -14.79 30.27 -17.06
N PRO A 87 -13.95 30.84 -17.96
CA PRO A 87 -13.92 32.29 -18.12
C PRO A 87 -15.22 32.81 -18.72
N LYS A 88 -15.85 32.01 -19.60
CA LYS A 88 -17.12 32.37 -20.24
C LYS A 88 -18.29 32.24 -19.26
N ILE A 89 -18.30 31.20 -18.42
CA ILE A 89 -19.27 31.04 -17.33
C ILE A 89 -19.15 32.21 -16.34
N MET A 90 -17.93 32.59 -15.97
CA MET A 90 -17.67 33.75 -15.13
C MET A 90 -18.23 35.03 -15.76
N MET A 91 -17.90 35.28 -17.04
CA MET A 91 -18.41 36.45 -17.78
C MET A 91 -19.92 36.44 -17.98
N ALA A 92 -20.58 35.28 -17.93
CA ALA A 92 -22.03 35.17 -17.96
C ALA A 92 -22.70 35.48 -16.60
N CYS A 93 -21.92 35.61 -15.52
CA CYS A 93 -22.41 35.88 -14.17
C CYS A 93 -22.12 37.31 -13.66
N ILE A 94 -21.40 38.12 -14.43
CA ILE A 94 -21.08 39.50 -14.07
C ILE A 94 -22.32 40.39 -14.11
N ASN A 95 -22.22 41.60 -13.56
CA ASN A 95 -23.30 42.57 -13.58
C ASN A 95 -23.74 42.91 -15.02
N GLY A 96 -25.04 43.05 -15.24
CA GLY A 96 -25.63 43.27 -16.57
C GLY A 96 -26.22 42.02 -17.22
N ALA A 97 -26.21 40.87 -16.54
CA ALA A 97 -26.92 39.68 -17.00
C ALA A 97 -28.44 39.92 -16.97
N LYS A 98 -29.21 39.32 -17.86
CA LYS A 98 -30.68 39.46 -17.83
C LYS A 98 -31.26 38.67 -16.65
N CYS A 99 -32.16 39.27 -15.88
CA CYS A 99 -32.91 38.54 -14.85
C CYS A 99 -33.98 37.63 -15.48
N ASP A 100 -34.28 36.49 -14.85
CA ASP A 100 -35.44 35.70 -15.24
C ASP A 100 -36.74 36.33 -14.70
N ASN A 101 -37.68 36.61 -15.60
CA ASN A 101 -38.98 37.18 -15.27
C ASN A 101 -39.94 36.14 -14.65
N GLU A 102 -39.71 34.84 -14.86
CA GLU A 102 -40.56 33.78 -14.30
C GLU A 102 -40.32 33.54 -12.81
N LEU A 103 -39.12 33.87 -12.32
CA LEU A 103 -38.76 33.83 -10.91
C LEU A 103 -39.35 35.07 -10.21
N ARG A 104 -40.50 34.88 -9.54
CA ARG A 104 -41.33 35.88 -8.81
C ARG A 104 -40.62 36.79 -7.78
N ALA A 105 -39.30 36.74 -7.66
CA ALA A 105 -38.51 37.69 -6.89
C ALA A 105 -38.44 39.09 -7.53
N VAL A 106 -38.80 39.23 -8.82
CA VAL A 106 -38.90 40.52 -9.52
C VAL A 106 -40.25 41.18 -9.23
N GLN A 107 -40.55 41.40 -7.94
CA GLN A 107 -41.64 42.29 -7.50
C GLN A 107 -41.15 43.74 -7.32
N LEU A 108 -39.85 43.98 -7.51
CA LEU A 108 -39.29 45.31 -7.60
C LEU A 108 -39.09 45.64 -9.08
N ASP A 109 -39.95 46.53 -9.59
CA ASP A 109 -40.05 47.07 -10.95
C ASP A 109 -38.78 47.83 -11.44
N LYS A 110 -37.60 47.48 -10.93
CA LYS A 110 -36.35 48.25 -11.06
C LYS A 110 -35.07 47.45 -11.33
N MET A 111 -35.08 46.12 -11.34
CA MET A 111 -33.88 45.33 -11.71
C MET A 111 -34.11 44.53 -13.00
N LEU A 112 -33.89 45.19 -14.14
CA LEU A 112 -33.83 44.53 -15.45
C LEU A 112 -32.56 43.66 -15.60
N PHE A 113 -31.53 43.97 -14.80
CA PHE A 113 -30.24 43.32 -14.81
C PHE A 113 -29.93 42.63 -13.47
N CYS A 114 -29.42 41.43 -13.58
CA CYS A 114 -28.94 40.52 -12.54
C CYS A 114 -27.43 40.28 -12.73
N GLY A 115 -26.88 39.41 -11.88
CA GLY A 115 -25.44 39.17 -11.85
C GLY A 115 -24.72 40.15 -10.93
N SER A 116 -23.46 39.86 -10.64
CA SER A 116 -22.67 40.65 -9.70
C SER A 116 -21.20 40.63 -10.09
N ASP A 117 -20.51 41.75 -9.92
CA ASP A 117 -19.06 41.84 -10.14
C ASP A 117 -18.28 41.01 -9.11
N ALA A 118 -18.93 40.56 -8.03
CA ALA A 118 -18.40 39.53 -7.14
C ALA A 118 -18.11 38.19 -7.85
N ALA A 119 -18.65 37.98 -9.07
CA ALA A 119 -18.35 36.81 -9.91
C ALA A 119 -16.85 36.62 -10.16
N TYR A 120 -16.09 37.70 -10.40
CA TYR A 120 -14.63 37.59 -10.58
C TYR A 120 -13.97 36.95 -9.38
N PHE A 121 -14.28 37.45 -8.17
CA PHE A 121 -13.70 36.91 -6.93
C PHE A 121 -14.19 35.49 -6.65
N TYR A 122 -15.48 35.21 -6.87
CA TYR A 122 -16.08 33.89 -6.68
C TYR A 122 -15.40 32.81 -7.55
N PHE A 123 -15.32 33.01 -8.87
CA PHE A 123 -14.77 32.00 -9.77
C PHE A 123 -13.24 31.87 -9.64
N ILE A 124 -12.51 32.99 -9.50
CA ILE A 124 -11.04 32.94 -9.34
C ILE A 124 -10.66 32.25 -8.03
N SER A 125 -11.31 32.59 -6.91
CA SER A 125 -11.04 31.93 -5.63
C SER A 125 -11.39 30.44 -5.67
N PHE A 126 -12.52 30.06 -6.28
CA PHE A 126 -12.92 28.67 -6.45
C PHE A 126 -11.86 27.86 -7.21
N ILE A 127 -11.37 28.38 -8.33
CA ILE A 127 -10.35 27.70 -9.15
C ILE A 127 -9.06 27.52 -8.37
N LEU A 128 -8.61 28.54 -7.62
CA LEU A 128 -7.41 28.43 -6.79
C LEU A 128 -7.56 27.36 -5.72
N PHE A 129 -8.67 27.34 -4.99
CA PHE A 129 -8.95 26.30 -3.99
C PHE A 129 -9.06 24.92 -4.62
N CYS A 130 -9.76 24.80 -5.76
CA CYS A 130 -9.95 23.53 -6.45
C CYS A 130 -8.61 22.95 -6.92
N TYR A 131 -7.75 23.75 -7.54
CA TYR A 131 -6.42 23.28 -7.97
C TYR A 131 -5.51 22.94 -6.80
N TYR A 132 -5.54 23.72 -5.72
CA TYR A 132 -4.81 23.38 -4.50
C TYR A 132 -5.26 22.01 -3.93
N LEU A 133 -6.57 21.77 -3.86
CA LEU A 133 -7.11 20.49 -3.39
C LEU A 133 -6.79 19.32 -4.34
N MET A 134 -6.89 19.53 -5.66
CA MET A 134 -6.53 18.51 -6.66
C MET A 134 -5.05 18.13 -6.58
N LEU A 135 -4.16 19.11 -6.41
CA LEU A 135 -2.73 18.85 -6.23
C LEU A 135 -2.47 18.06 -4.94
N ASN A 136 -3.13 18.43 -3.83
CA ASN A 136 -3.01 17.67 -2.58
C ASN A 136 -3.52 16.23 -2.70
N LEU A 137 -4.57 16.00 -3.50
CA LEU A 137 -5.06 14.65 -3.79
C LEU A 137 -4.04 13.85 -4.60
N ILE A 138 -3.48 14.42 -5.66
CA ILE A 138 -2.43 13.77 -6.46
C ILE A 138 -1.20 13.46 -5.60
N LEU A 139 -0.76 14.41 -4.77
CA LEU A 139 0.36 14.21 -3.86
C LEU A 139 0.09 13.12 -2.84
N ALA A 140 -1.10 13.05 -2.25
CA ALA A 140 -1.46 11.98 -1.32
C ALA A 140 -1.40 10.61 -1.99
N VAL A 141 -1.98 10.48 -3.20
CA VAL A 141 -1.92 9.23 -3.98
C VAL A 141 -0.48 8.84 -4.31
N ILE A 142 0.34 9.81 -4.73
CA ILE A 142 1.74 9.55 -5.07
C ILE A 142 2.51 9.17 -3.81
N MET A 143 2.29 9.80 -2.67
CA MET A 143 2.97 9.47 -1.42
C MET A 143 2.62 8.08 -0.93
N ASP A 144 1.36 7.66 -1.02
CA ASP A 144 0.96 6.29 -0.65
C ASP A 144 1.55 5.25 -1.61
N ASN A 145 1.59 5.55 -2.91
CA ASN A 145 2.21 4.68 -3.90
C ASN A 145 3.74 4.64 -3.76
N PHE A 146 4.36 5.79 -3.50
CA PHE A 146 5.80 5.89 -3.26
C PHE A 146 6.16 5.14 -1.98
N ALA A 147 5.39 5.32 -0.90
CA ALA A 147 5.57 4.56 0.33
C ALA A 147 5.45 3.06 0.10
N TYR A 148 4.59 2.58 -0.81
CA TYR A 148 4.54 1.17 -1.21
C TYR A 148 5.75 0.73 -2.05
N LEU A 149 6.22 1.59 -2.97
CA LEU A 149 7.37 1.30 -3.84
C LEU A 149 8.73 1.42 -3.12
N THR A 150 8.80 2.27 -2.10
CA THR A 150 9.96 2.48 -1.22
C THR A 150 9.81 1.80 0.13
N GLU A 151 8.69 1.11 0.40
CA GLU A 151 8.67 0.09 1.44
C GLU A 151 9.69 -0.91 0.95
N ASP A 152 10.90 -0.75 1.49
CA ASP A 152 12.11 -1.32 0.95
C ASP A 152 11.80 -2.73 0.47
N THR A 153 12.33 -3.07 -0.71
CA THR A 153 12.76 -4.43 -0.96
C THR A 153 13.80 -4.74 0.12
N SER A 154 13.32 -4.95 1.36
CA SER A 154 13.97 -5.72 2.37
C SER A 154 14.48 -6.93 1.62
N LYS A 155 15.69 -7.36 1.97
CA LYS A 155 16.30 -8.55 1.37
C LYS A 155 15.34 -9.75 1.32
N LEU A 156 14.21 -9.69 2.03
CA LEU A 156 13.16 -10.67 2.10
C LEU A 156 11.75 -10.05 1.94
N GLY A 157 11.24 -9.91 0.70
CA GLY A 157 9.83 -9.57 0.44
C GLY A 157 8.85 -10.76 0.58
N PRO A 158 7.52 -10.51 0.59
CA PRO A 158 6.48 -11.53 0.75
C PRO A 158 6.53 -12.65 -0.30
N GLN A 159 6.90 -12.28 -1.53
CA GLN A 159 7.07 -13.20 -2.67
C GLN A 159 8.05 -14.35 -2.36
N HIS A 160 9.13 -14.06 -1.64
CA HIS A 160 10.09 -15.09 -1.25
C HIS A 160 9.56 -15.99 -0.11
N LEU A 161 8.67 -15.45 0.72
CA LEU A 161 8.00 -16.26 1.75
C LEU A 161 7.01 -17.23 1.09
N ASP A 162 6.28 -16.76 0.08
CA ASP A 162 5.38 -17.61 -0.73
C ASP A 162 6.16 -18.71 -1.46
N GLU A 163 7.35 -18.40 -2.01
CA GLU A 163 8.26 -19.39 -2.59
C GLU A 163 8.66 -20.46 -1.55
N PHE A 164 9.02 -20.05 -0.33
CA PHE A 164 9.33 -21.00 0.75
C PHE A 164 8.16 -21.93 1.07
N VAL A 165 6.93 -21.41 1.21
CA VAL A 165 5.75 -22.24 1.48
C VAL A 165 5.52 -23.24 0.34
N MET A 166 5.68 -22.79 -0.91
CA MET A 166 5.54 -23.63 -2.09
C MET A 166 6.57 -24.75 -2.10
N VAL A 167 7.86 -24.44 -1.93
CA VAL A 167 8.92 -25.45 -1.92
C VAL A 167 8.74 -26.40 -0.75
N TRP A 168 8.44 -25.91 0.45
CA TRP A 168 8.19 -26.77 1.62
C TRP A 168 7.08 -27.80 1.35
N SER A 169 6.01 -27.40 0.66
CA SER A 169 4.89 -28.29 0.35
C SER A 169 5.27 -29.49 -0.52
N ASN A 170 6.35 -29.38 -1.31
CA ASN A 170 6.89 -30.50 -2.09
C ASN A 170 7.57 -31.55 -1.19
N PHE A 171 8.21 -31.11 -0.10
CA PHE A 171 8.90 -31.99 0.86
C PHE A 171 7.99 -32.54 1.96
N ASP A 172 6.89 -31.83 2.27
CA ASP A 172 5.89 -32.28 3.24
C ASP A 172 4.46 -32.25 2.64
N PRO A 173 4.13 -33.15 1.69
CA PRO A 173 2.81 -33.16 1.03
C PRO A 173 1.64 -33.46 1.97
N ARG A 174 1.94 -34.08 3.13
CA ARG A 174 0.95 -34.45 4.15
C ARG A 174 0.73 -33.36 5.21
N ALA A 175 1.41 -32.21 5.08
CA ALA A 175 1.34 -31.10 6.03
C ALA A 175 1.59 -31.54 7.49
N THR A 176 2.56 -32.43 7.69
CA THR A 176 2.99 -32.89 9.01
C THR A 176 3.69 -31.78 9.81
N GLY A 177 4.16 -30.74 9.13
CA GLY A 177 4.91 -29.63 9.68
C GLY A 177 6.37 -29.98 9.97
N ARG A 178 6.87 -31.14 9.49
CA ARG A 178 8.23 -31.62 9.78
C ARG A 178 8.91 -32.23 8.56
N ILE A 179 10.21 -32.00 8.45
CA ILE A 179 11.08 -32.60 7.42
C ILE A 179 12.34 -33.18 8.05
N LYS A 180 12.97 -34.18 7.43
CA LYS A 180 14.22 -34.74 7.95
C LYS A 180 15.39 -33.79 7.65
N HIS A 181 16.34 -33.70 8.58
CA HIS A 181 17.50 -32.82 8.42
C HIS A 181 18.34 -33.11 7.16
N THR A 182 18.28 -34.34 6.63
CA THR A 182 18.96 -34.76 5.41
C THR A 182 18.45 -34.05 4.16
N GLU A 183 17.16 -33.70 4.13
CA GLU A 183 16.48 -33.08 2.99
C GLU A 183 16.61 -31.56 2.99
N VAL A 184 16.99 -30.98 4.14
CA VAL A 184 17.10 -29.53 4.33
C VAL A 184 18.03 -28.85 3.31
N ILE A 185 19.14 -29.49 2.93
CA ILE A 185 20.04 -28.93 1.91
C ILE A 185 19.37 -28.89 0.55
N GLN A 186 18.63 -29.94 0.19
CA GLN A 186 17.93 -30.01 -1.08
C GLN A 186 16.83 -28.96 -1.14
N LEU A 187 16.07 -28.80 -0.05
CA LEU A 187 15.08 -27.74 0.10
C LEU A 187 15.69 -26.34 -0.07
N LEU A 188 16.83 -26.07 0.57
CA LEU A 188 17.55 -24.79 0.41
C LEU A 188 18.05 -24.55 -1.02
N LYS A 189 18.36 -25.60 -1.78
CA LYS A 189 18.83 -25.50 -3.18
C LYS A 189 17.70 -25.23 -4.17
N GLU A 190 16.49 -25.68 -3.86
CA GLU A 190 15.31 -25.44 -4.70
C GLU A 190 14.78 -24.00 -4.59
N MET A 191 15.09 -23.32 -3.50
CA MET A 191 14.79 -21.89 -3.33
C MET A 191 15.89 -21.00 -3.93
N MET A 192 15.49 -19.92 -4.60
CA MET A 192 16.41 -18.94 -5.16
C MET A 192 17.04 -18.03 -4.07
N PRO A 193 18.28 -17.53 -4.28
CA PRO A 193 18.80 -16.40 -3.50
C PRO A 193 17.86 -15.20 -3.62
N PRO A 194 17.62 -14.40 -2.55
CA PRO A 194 18.44 -14.21 -1.34
C PRO A 194 18.13 -15.14 -0.15
N VAL A 195 17.07 -15.95 -0.25
CA VAL A 195 16.54 -16.75 0.85
C VAL A 195 17.11 -18.16 0.85
N GLY A 196 17.07 -18.80 -0.31
CA GLY A 196 17.69 -20.08 -0.58
C GLY A 196 19.15 -19.96 -0.99
N LEU A 197 19.63 -21.03 -1.60
CA LEU A 197 21.01 -21.19 -2.06
C LEU A 197 21.11 -21.35 -3.58
N GLY A 198 20.00 -21.68 -4.25
CA GLY A 198 19.96 -22.03 -5.66
C GLY A 198 20.58 -23.39 -6.00
N PRO A 199 20.34 -23.90 -7.22
CA PRO A 199 20.69 -25.26 -7.61
C PRO A 199 22.21 -25.51 -7.66
N HIS A 200 22.98 -24.49 -8.07
CA HIS A 200 24.44 -24.57 -8.23
C HIS A 200 25.24 -24.32 -6.94
N CYS A 201 24.59 -24.35 -5.77
CA CYS A 201 25.29 -24.11 -4.51
C CYS A 201 26.31 -25.21 -4.16
N ILE A 202 27.55 -24.78 -3.88
CA ILE A 202 28.64 -25.63 -3.41
C ILE A 202 28.35 -26.11 -1.99
N LYS A 203 28.64 -27.39 -1.69
CA LYS A 203 28.35 -28.04 -0.40
C LYS A 203 28.90 -27.27 0.81
N ILE A 204 30.10 -26.68 0.70
CA ILE A 204 30.71 -25.92 1.80
C ILE A 204 29.90 -24.67 2.18
N VAL A 205 29.31 -23.99 1.19
CA VAL A 205 28.48 -22.80 1.41
C VAL A 205 27.17 -23.21 2.07
N ALA A 206 26.55 -24.31 1.60
CA ALA A 206 25.34 -24.86 2.22
C ALA A 206 25.58 -25.28 3.68
N TYR A 207 26.69 -25.94 3.97
CA TYR A 207 27.05 -26.32 5.35
C TYR A 207 27.28 -25.10 6.23
N LYS A 208 28.02 -24.09 5.76
CA LYS A 208 28.20 -22.82 6.49
C LYS A 208 26.86 -22.14 6.79
N ARG A 209 25.94 -22.10 5.82
CA ARG A 209 24.59 -21.52 5.98
C ARG A 209 23.79 -22.26 7.06
N LEU A 210 23.81 -23.59 7.08
CA LEU A 210 23.13 -24.40 8.09
C LEU A 210 23.71 -24.24 9.49
N VAL A 211 25.04 -24.07 9.58
CA VAL A 211 25.70 -23.74 10.85
C VAL A 211 25.22 -22.40 11.39
N GLN A 212 25.00 -21.41 10.52
CA GLN A 212 24.46 -20.10 10.92
C GLN A 212 22.99 -20.14 11.33
N MET A 213 22.16 -20.94 10.64
CA MET A 213 20.74 -21.11 10.96
C MET A 213 20.51 -21.77 12.33
N ASN A 214 21.43 -22.64 12.75
CA ASN A 214 21.53 -23.25 14.08
C ASN A 214 20.18 -23.63 14.74
N MET A 215 19.37 -24.39 14.01
CA MET A 215 18.01 -24.77 14.43
C MET A 215 18.05 -26.04 15.30
N ILE A 216 17.06 -26.19 16.18
CA ILE A 216 16.94 -27.35 17.08
C ILE A 216 16.45 -28.57 16.30
N LEU A 217 17.04 -29.74 16.56
CA LEU A 217 16.61 -31.02 16.03
C LEU A 217 15.73 -31.76 17.04
N TYR A 218 14.67 -32.40 16.55
CA TYR A 218 13.89 -33.35 17.34
C TYR A 218 14.64 -34.69 17.48
N ASP A 219 14.19 -35.53 18.41
CA ASP A 219 14.84 -36.82 18.71
C ASP A 219 14.91 -37.76 17.50
N ASP A 220 13.97 -37.63 16.57
CA ASP A 220 13.92 -38.39 15.32
C ASP A 220 14.79 -37.78 14.20
N GLY A 221 15.53 -36.70 14.49
CA GLY A 221 16.35 -35.98 13.53
C GLY A 221 15.56 -35.13 12.53
N SER A 222 14.30 -34.81 12.84
CA SER A 222 13.46 -33.89 12.06
C SER A 222 13.57 -32.43 12.52
N VAL A 223 13.13 -31.54 11.64
CA VAL A 223 13.02 -30.10 11.84
C VAL A 223 11.58 -29.70 11.63
N ASP A 224 11.09 -28.79 12.46
CA ASP A 224 9.75 -28.19 12.36
C ASP A 224 9.74 -26.98 11.41
N TYR A 225 8.65 -26.85 10.64
CA TYR A 225 8.35 -25.75 9.74
C TYR A 225 8.59 -24.39 10.36
N THR A 226 8.04 -24.15 11.56
CA THR A 226 8.13 -22.83 12.22
C THR A 226 9.55 -22.51 12.64
N GLY A 227 10.29 -23.50 13.13
CA GLY A 227 11.71 -23.37 13.48
C GLY A 227 12.59 -23.10 12.27
N PHE A 228 12.33 -23.81 11.18
CA PHE A 228 13.04 -23.61 9.92
C PHE A 228 12.80 -22.22 9.34
N PHE A 229 11.53 -21.82 9.24
CA PHE A 229 11.14 -20.53 8.72
C PHE A 229 11.76 -19.38 9.50
N PHE A 230 11.69 -19.44 10.84
CA PHE A 230 12.32 -18.44 11.70
C PHE A 230 13.84 -18.36 11.48
N ALA A 231 14.53 -19.50 11.41
CA ALA A 231 15.96 -19.55 11.18
C ALA A 231 16.37 -19.00 9.80
N LEU A 232 15.57 -19.28 8.79
CA LEU A 232 15.75 -18.79 7.43
C LEU A 232 15.60 -17.26 7.35
N VAL A 233 14.54 -16.70 7.94
CA VAL A 233 14.34 -15.24 8.03
C VAL A 233 15.46 -14.58 8.84
N ARG A 234 15.80 -15.15 10.00
CA ARG A 234 16.87 -14.65 10.87
C ARG A 234 18.22 -14.57 10.16
N THR A 235 18.53 -15.58 9.35
CA THR A 235 19.81 -15.66 8.62
C THR A 235 19.83 -14.76 7.38
N ALA A 236 18.70 -14.59 6.70
CA ALA A 236 18.57 -13.65 5.58
C ALA A 236 18.72 -12.19 6.04
N LEU A 237 18.15 -11.84 7.19
CA LEU A 237 18.20 -10.50 7.78
C LEU A 237 19.41 -10.26 8.70
N ASN A 238 20.22 -11.30 8.95
CA ASN A 238 21.40 -11.25 9.84
C ASN A 238 21.09 -10.80 11.29
N ILE A 239 19.97 -11.28 11.84
CA ILE A 239 19.45 -10.90 13.16
C ILE A 239 20.09 -11.76 14.26
N TYR A 240 20.78 -11.14 15.22
CA TYR A 240 21.41 -11.80 16.38
C TYR A 240 22.26 -13.04 16.03
N THR A 241 22.99 -13.05 14.92
CA THR A 241 23.74 -14.22 14.41
C THR A 241 25.14 -14.40 15.04
N LYS A 242 25.65 -13.39 15.76
CA LYS A 242 27.02 -13.39 16.32
C LYS A 242 27.18 -14.22 17.60
N ASN A 243 26.17 -14.23 18.46
CA ASN A 243 26.22 -14.97 19.73
C ASN A 243 25.74 -16.41 19.53
N ALA A 244 26.55 -17.39 19.92
CA ALA A 244 26.20 -18.81 19.77
C ALA A 244 25.04 -19.26 20.69
N ASN A 245 24.70 -18.47 21.72
CA ASN A 245 23.62 -18.80 22.64
C ASN A 245 22.24 -18.45 22.04
N LEU A 246 21.60 -19.46 21.44
CA LEU A 246 20.28 -19.34 20.81
C LEU A 246 19.19 -18.85 21.77
N GLN A 247 19.21 -19.27 23.03
CA GLN A 247 18.14 -18.95 23.98
C GLN A 247 18.16 -17.46 24.32
N ILE A 248 19.33 -16.91 24.67
CA ILE A 248 19.49 -15.49 24.97
C ILE A 248 19.06 -14.64 23.77
N ASN A 249 19.45 -15.03 22.56
CA ASN A 249 19.05 -14.31 21.36
C ASN A 249 17.53 -14.38 21.13
N ASN A 250 16.91 -15.54 21.33
CA ASN A 250 15.47 -15.70 21.18
C ASN A 250 14.70 -14.88 22.22
N ASP A 251 15.18 -14.84 23.46
CA ASP A 251 14.59 -14.03 24.54
C ASP A 251 14.74 -12.53 24.28
N ALA A 252 15.89 -12.09 23.76
CA ALA A 252 16.10 -10.70 23.33
C ALA A 252 15.11 -10.30 22.22
N ILE A 253 14.93 -11.14 21.19
CA ILE A 253 13.97 -10.87 20.11
C ILE A 253 12.53 -10.88 20.66
N ARG A 254 12.19 -11.77 21.59
CA ARG A 254 10.87 -11.78 22.25
C ARG A 254 10.60 -10.49 22.99
N ASN A 255 11.58 -9.99 23.74
CA ASN A 255 11.46 -8.72 24.47
C ASN A 255 11.30 -7.53 23.51
N MET A 256 12.04 -7.52 22.39
CA MET A 256 11.88 -6.52 21.33
C MET A 256 10.49 -6.57 20.67
N LEU A 257 9.95 -7.76 20.41
CA LEU A 257 8.60 -7.90 19.86
C LEU A 257 7.53 -7.42 20.85
N LEU A 258 7.72 -7.69 22.15
CA LEU A 258 6.81 -7.24 23.20
C LEU A 258 6.87 -5.72 23.40
N SER A 259 8.02 -5.06 23.16
CA SER A 259 8.11 -3.60 23.23
C SER A 259 7.41 -2.91 22.05
N ILE A 260 7.46 -3.51 20.86
CA ILE A 260 6.78 -2.97 19.66
C ILE A 260 5.27 -3.29 19.69
N TRP A 261 4.90 -4.51 20.08
CA TRP A 261 3.52 -4.99 20.13
C TRP A 261 3.14 -5.50 21.53
N PRO A 262 2.83 -4.60 22.49
CA PRO A 262 2.54 -4.98 23.87
C PRO A 262 1.28 -5.84 24.03
N LYS A 263 0.36 -5.82 23.05
CA LYS A 263 -0.88 -6.61 23.06
C LYS A 263 -0.76 -7.97 22.35
N ILE A 264 0.44 -8.39 21.94
CA ILE A 264 0.61 -9.66 21.24
C ILE A 264 0.23 -10.84 22.16
N LYS A 265 -0.64 -11.73 21.67
CA LYS A 265 -1.02 -12.94 22.41
C LYS A 265 0.19 -13.88 22.49
N LYS A 266 0.25 -14.71 23.55
CA LYS A 266 1.36 -15.68 23.74
C LYS A 266 1.50 -16.67 22.58
N ARG A 267 0.37 -17.16 22.04
CA ARG A 267 0.34 -18.15 20.95
C ARG A 267 1.04 -17.68 19.66
N PRO A 268 0.71 -16.52 19.06
CA PRO A 268 1.42 -16.02 17.89
C PRO A 268 2.88 -15.70 18.18
N LEU A 269 3.21 -15.19 19.36
CA LEU A 269 4.61 -14.96 19.76
C LEU A 269 5.43 -16.26 19.79
N ASP A 270 4.83 -17.34 20.31
CA ASP A 270 5.46 -18.66 20.36
C ASP A 270 5.52 -19.36 18.98
N LEU A 271 4.67 -18.98 18.02
CA LEU A 271 4.75 -19.44 16.63
C LEU A 271 5.86 -18.74 15.85
N VAL A 272 6.02 -17.42 16.04
CA VAL A 272 7.05 -16.62 15.36
C VAL A 272 8.45 -16.96 15.89
N ILE A 273 8.58 -17.13 17.21
CA ILE A 273 9.84 -17.52 17.84
C ILE A 273 9.61 -18.85 18.55
N PRO A 274 9.80 -19.99 17.89
CA PRO A 274 9.53 -21.29 18.49
C PRO A 274 10.37 -21.49 19.75
N ARG A 275 9.72 -22.01 20.81
CA ARG A 275 10.41 -22.41 22.04
C ARG A 275 11.13 -23.74 21.80
N PRO A 276 12.26 -23.97 22.49
CA PRO A 276 12.87 -25.30 22.50
C PRO A 276 11.86 -26.35 22.98
N PRO A 277 11.79 -27.54 22.34
CA PRO A 277 10.95 -28.63 22.81
C PRO A 277 11.33 -29.03 24.25
N ARG A 278 10.34 -29.38 25.08
CA ARG A 278 10.54 -29.72 26.51
C ARG A 278 11.52 -30.87 26.75
N ASN A 279 11.70 -31.77 25.77
CA ASN A 279 12.58 -32.94 25.84
C ASN A 279 13.78 -32.87 24.88
N ALA A 280 14.05 -31.70 24.28
CA ALA A 280 15.10 -31.61 23.27
C ALA A 280 16.48 -31.89 23.88
N LYS A 281 17.13 -32.97 23.41
CA LYS A 281 18.59 -33.08 23.51
C LYS A 281 19.18 -31.80 22.90
N GLN A 282 20.27 -31.26 23.46
CA GLN A 282 20.93 -30.03 22.96
C GLN A 282 21.58 -30.19 21.56
N MET A 283 21.08 -31.07 20.71
CA MET A 283 21.53 -31.29 19.35
C MET A 283 20.87 -30.27 18.42
N THR A 284 21.69 -29.57 17.66
CA THR A 284 21.24 -28.61 16.65
C THR A 284 21.76 -29.00 15.28
N ILE A 285 21.08 -28.54 14.23
CA ILE A 285 21.59 -28.61 12.85
C ILE A 285 22.99 -28.00 12.77
N GLY A 286 23.23 -26.92 13.51
CA GLY A 286 24.54 -26.28 13.52
C GLY A 286 25.66 -27.20 14.03
N LYS A 287 25.44 -27.91 15.14
CA LYS A 287 26.43 -28.88 15.67
C LYS A 287 26.69 -30.02 14.69
N LEU A 288 25.62 -30.58 14.10
CA LEU A 288 25.72 -31.70 13.16
C LEU A 288 26.47 -31.31 11.87
N TYR A 289 26.13 -30.17 11.28
CA TYR A 289 26.76 -29.72 10.03
C TYR A 289 28.13 -29.08 10.26
N ALA A 290 28.41 -28.55 11.45
CA ALA A 290 29.77 -28.16 11.83
C ALA A 290 30.71 -29.38 11.85
N ALA A 291 30.28 -30.50 12.45
CA ALA A 291 31.05 -31.75 12.42
C ALA A 291 31.28 -32.23 10.98
N LYS A 292 30.25 -32.24 10.14
CA LYS A 292 30.37 -32.58 8.70
C LYS A 292 31.32 -31.63 7.96
N LEU A 293 31.30 -30.34 8.28
CA LEU A 293 32.16 -29.33 7.66
C LEU A 293 33.63 -29.50 8.06
N ILE A 294 33.91 -29.83 9.33
CA ILE A 294 35.27 -30.15 9.80
C ILE A 294 35.83 -31.36 9.05
N VAL A 295 35.06 -32.45 8.97
CA VAL A 295 35.46 -33.66 8.23
C VAL A 295 35.68 -33.37 6.75
N TYR A 296 34.79 -32.57 6.13
CA TYR A 296 34.92 -32.18 4.73
C TYR A 296 36.20 -31.38 4.46
N ASN A 297 36.50 -30.38 5.29
CA ASN A 297 37.71 -29.58 5.16
C ASN A 297 38.98 -30.42 5.37
N TYR A 298 38.98 -31.32 6.36
CA TYR A 298 40.11 -32.22 6.61
C TYR A 298 40.41 -33.09 5.39
N LYS A 299 39.39 -33.72 4.78
CA LYS A 299 39.57 -34.53 3.57
C LYS A 299 40.17 -33.74 2.40
N ASN A 300 39.69 -32.51 2.18
CA ASN A 300 40.21 -31.67 1.10
C ASN A 300 41.68 -31.26 1.34
N ILE A 301 42.06 -30.96 2.59
CA ILE A 301 43.45 -30.62 2.94
C ILE A 301 44.38 -31.81 2.71
N VAL A 302 43.94 -33.02 3.07
CA VAL A 302 44.71 -34.25 2.84
C VAL A 302 44.87 -34.51 1.34
N GLN A 303 43.80 -34.35 0.56
CA GLN A 303 43.85 -34.52 -0.90
C GLN A 303 44.69 -33.46 -1.62
N SER A 304 44.80 -32.24 -1.10
CA SER A 304 45.66 -31.19 -1.69
C SER A 304 47.15 -31.35 -1.41
N LYS A 305 47.53 -32.28 -0.51
CA LYS A 305 48.94 -32.55 -0.15
C LYS A 305 49.52 -33.77 -0.87
N VAL A 306 48.71 -34.46 -1.68
CA VAL A 306 49.09 -35.57 -2.57
C VAL A 306 49.09 -35.04 -3.99
#